data_AF-A0A2K8U547-F1
#
_entry.id   AF-A0A2K8U547-F1
#
_cell.length_a   1.000
_cell.length_b   1.000
_cell.length_c   1.000
_cell.angle_alpha   90.00
_cell.angle_beta   90.00
_cell.angle_gamma   90.00
#
_symmetry.space_group_name_H-M   'P 1'
#
loop_
_entity.id
_entity.type
_entity.pdbx_description
1 polymer ?
#
loop_
_entity_poly.entity_id
_entity_poly.type
_entity_poly.pdbx_seq_one_letter_code
_entity_poly.pdbx_strand_id
1 'polypeptide(L)' 'MSGDTEAWIMKELRQPLDLDAFAAAIPNQEVAAQVYAASLLAIEVDTPHERAYLAELAQKTGLTATVVQNIQQTLGVKV' A
#
# COMPACT_ATOMS: atom_id res chain seq x y z
N MET A 1 13.94 -32.53 -1.17
CA MET A 1 14.49 -31.20 -1.51
C MET A 1 13.35 -30.16 -1.53
N SER A 2 12.46 -30.17 -0.52
CA SER A 2 11.25 -29.33 -0.50
C SER A 2 11.26 -28.32 0.66
N GLY A 3 11.87 -28.68 1.79
CA GLY A 3 11.94 -27.82 2.98
C GLY A 3 12.80 -26.56 2.81
N ASP A 4 13.80 -26.57 1.92
CA ASP A 4 14.65 -25.41 1.65
C ASP A 4 13.89 -24.27 0.94
N THR A 5 12.97 -24.61 0.05
CA THR A 5 12.12 -23.64 -0.67
C THR A 5 11.10 -23.01 0.27
N GLU A 6 10.47 -23.81 1.14
CA GLU A 6 9.52 -23.30 2.14
C GLU A 6 10.20 -22.36 3.14
N ALA A 7 11.39 -22.71 3.61
CA ALA A 7 12.18 -21.87 4.49
C ALA A 7 12.63 -20.56 3.82
N TRP A 8 12.95 -20.60 2.52
CA TRP A 8 13.28 -19.41 1.73
C TRP A 8 12.06 -18.51 1.52
N ILE A 9 10.91 -19.04 1.09
CA ILE A 9 9.66 -18.27 0.94
C ILE A 9 9.24 -17.63 2.27
N MET A 10 9.27 -18.38 3.37
CA MET A 10 8.94 -17.86 4.70
C MET A 10 9.93 -16.79 5.19
N LYS A 11 11.19 -16.81 4.73
CA LYS A 11 12.18 -15.78 5.04
C LYS A 11 11.89 -14.51 4.23
N GLU A 12 11.60 -14.64 2.94
CA GLU A 12 11.23 -13.51 2.08
C GLU A 12 9.92 -12.84 2.54
N LEU A 13 8.90 -13.63 2.89
CA LEU A 13 7.62 -13.11 3.43
C LEU A 13 7.76 -12.41 4.80
N ARG A 14 8.81 -12.71 5.56
CA ARG A 14 9.12 -12.05 6.84
C ARG A 14 9.92 -10.76 6.66
N GLN A 15 10.40 -10.47 5.45
CA GLN A 15 11.03 -9.18 5.20
C GLN A 15 9.97 -8.08 5.28
N PRO A 16 10.29 -6.92 5.89
CA PRO A 16 9.39 -5.79 5.88
C PRO A 16 9.08 -5.43 4.43
N LEU A 17 7.80 -5.13 4.15
CA LEU A 17 7.37 -4.72 2.82
C LEU A 17 8.19 -3.51 2.37
N ASP A 18 8.98 -3.69 1.30
CA ASP A 18 9.72 -2.60 0.68
C ASP A 18 8.75 -1.76 -0.16
N LEU A 19 8.20 -0.73 0.50
CA LEU A 19 7.20 0.15 -0.12
C LEU A 19 7.78 0.99 -1.27
N ASP A 20 9.09 1.25 -1.29
CA ASP A 20 9.74 1.95 -2.40
C ASP A 20 9.77 1.06 -3.64
N ALA A 21 10.23 -0.19 -3.49
CA ALA A 21 10.26 -1.16 -4.58
C ALA A 21 8.84 -1.48 -5.09
N PHE A 22 7.87 -1.57 -4.18
CA PHE A 22 6.47 -1.78 -4.54
C PHE A 22 5.90 -0.59 -5.32
N ALA A 23 6.10 0.64 -4.83
CA ALA A 23 5.62 1.84 -5.51
C ALA A 23 6.29 2.02 -6.89
N ALA A 24 7.58 1.70 -7.01
CA ALA A 24 8.32 1.75 -8.27
C ALA A 24 7.81 0.73 -9.31
N ALA A 25 7.21 -0.38 -8.87
CA ALA A 25 6.64 -1.39 -9.76
C ALA A 25 5.27 -0.99 -10.34
N ILE A 26 4.66 0.08 -9.83
CA ILE A 26 3.35 0.54 -10.28
C ILE A 26 3.50 1.27 -11.63
N PRO A 27 2.82 0.81 -12.70
CA PRO A 27 3.11 1.26 -14.05
C PRO A 27 2.64 2.68 -14.37
N ASN A 28 1.66 3.22 -13.64
CA ASN A 28 1.10 4.54 -13.88
C ASN A 28 0.28 5.04 -12.68
N GLN A 29 -0.11 6.33 -12.73
CA GLN A 29 -0.88 7.00 -11.69
C GLN A 29 -2.29 6.43 -11.49
N GLU A 30 -2.91 5.85 -12.53
CA GLU A 30 -4.23 5.24 -12.42
C GLU A 30 -4.17 3.97 -11.58
N VAL A 31 -3.16 3.12 -11.82
CA VAL A 31 -2.92 1.92 -11.01
C VAL A 31 -2.51 2.30 -9.59
N ALA A 32 -1.73 3.36 -9.40
CA ALA A 32 -1.41 3.87 -8.05
C ALA A 32 -2.67 4.25 -7.27
N ALA A 33 -3.60 4.96 -7.90
CA ALA A 33 -4.88 5.32 -7.30
C ALA A 33 -5.71 4.08 -6.94
N GLN A 34 -5.75 3.06 -7.81
CA GLN A 34 -6.43 1.80 -7.54
C GLN A 34 -5.80 1.03 -6.37
N VAL A 35 -4.47 0.97 -6.30
CA VAL A 35 -3.73 0.32 -5.22
C VAL A 35 -3.99 1.02 -3.88
N TYR A 36 -3.97 2.36 -3.88
CA TYR A 36 -4.32 3.16 -2.69
C TYR A 36 -5.76 2.90 -2.24
N ALA A 37 -6.72 2.91 -3.17
CA ALA A 37 -8.13 2.61 -2.88
C ALA A 37 -8.33 1.18 -2.35
N ALA A 38 -7.67 0.19 -2.96
CA ALA A 38 -7.71 -1.20 -2.51
C ALA A 38 -7.12 -1.35 -1.10
N SER A 39 -6.01 -0.66 -0.82
CA SER A 39 -5.39 -0.65 0.51
C SER A 39 -6.31 0.00 1.55
N LEU A 40 -6.98 1.10 1.19
CA LEU A 40 -7.95 1.78 2.04
C LEU A 40 -9.18 0.92 2.35
N LEU A 41 -9.59 0.04 1.43
CA LEU A 41 -10.69 -0.90 1.63
C LEU A 41 -10.27 -2.16 2.40
N ALA A 42 -9.03 -2.60 2.25
CA ALA A 42 -8.51 -3.80 2.87
C ALA A 42 -8.08 -3.59 4.33
N ILE A 43 -7.76 -2.35 4.70
CA ILE A 43 -7.24 -1.99 6.02
C ILE A 43 -8.27 -1.13 6.75
N GLU A 44 -8.62 -1.52 7.96
CA GLU A 44 -9.32 -0.65 8.89
C GLU A 44 -8.31 0.41 9.38
N VAL A 45 -8.57 1.69 9.12
CA VAL A 45 -7.61 2.76 9.41
C VAL A 45 -7.92 3.39 10.78
N ASP A 46 -7.81 2.60 11.82
CA ASP A 46 -8.11 3.03 13.20
C ASP A 46 -6.85 3.38 13.99
N THR A 47 -5.68 2.87 13.60
CA THR A 47 -4.42 3.11 14.29
C THR A 47 -3.57 4.19 13.62
N PRO A 48 -2.70 4.89 14.38
CA PRO A 48 -1.72 5.81 13.80
C PRO A 48 -0.76 5.16 12.81
N HIS A 49 -0.50 3.86 12.98
CA HIS A 49 0.42 3.12 12.12
C HIS A 49 -0.16 2.92 10.70
N GLU A 50 -1.45 2.59 10.60
CA GLU A 50 -2.12 2.42 9.29
C GLU A 50 -2.25 3.75 8.55
N ARG A 51 -2.51 4.84 9.27
CA ARG A 51 -2.52 6.20 8.69
C ARG A 51 -1.15 6.57 8.14
N ALA A 52 -0.08 6.27 8.89
CA ALA A 52 1.30 6.49 8.43
C ALA A 52 1.61 5.65 7.18
N TYR A 53 1.21 4.37 7.17
CA TYR A 53 1.34 3.49 6.01
C TYR A 53 0.66 4.06 4.76
N LEU A 54 -0.60 4.48 4.86
CA LEU A 54 -1.33 5.06 3.73
C LEU A 54 -0.74 6.39 3.26
N ALA A 55 -0.28 7.23 4.21
CA ALA A 55 0.40 8.48 3.87
C ALA A 55 1.71 8.21 3.13
N GLU A 56 2.49 7.23 3.58
CA GLU A 56 3.74 6.81 2.94
C GLU A 56 3.48 6.21 1.56
N LEU A 57 2.46 5.34 1.42
CA LEU A 57 2.05 4.78 0.14
C LEU A 57 1.72 5.90 -0.86
N ALA A 58 0.87 6.85 -0.48
CA ALA A 58 0.51 7.98 -1.34
C ALA A 58 1.73 8.81 -1.76
N GLN A 59 2.67 9.06 -0.85
CA GLN A 59 3.91 9.78 -1.16
C GLN A 59 4.79 9.02 -2.15
N LYS A 60 5.04 7.73 -1.90
CA LYS A 60 5.92 6.90 -2.74
C LYS A 60 5.34 6.67 -4.14
N THR A 61 4.02 6.58 -4.26
CA THR A 61 3.35 6.46 -5.57
C THR A 61 3.14 7.81 -6.27
N GLY A 62 3.52 8.93 -5.65
CA GLY A 62 3.38 10.27 -6.22
C GLY A 62 1.93 10.76 -6.32
N LEU A 63 1.00 10.18 -5.55
CA LEU A 63 -0.39 10.60 -5.55
C LEU A 63 -0.50 11.97 -4.89
N THR A 64 -1.11 12.92 -5.61
CA THR A 64 -1.35 14.25 -5.05
C THR A 64 -2.38 14.19 -3.92
N ALA A 65 -2.32 15.15 -3.00
CA ALA A 65 -3.29 15.29 -1.93
C ALA A 65 -4.74 15.36 -2.48
N THR A 66 -4.96 16.01 -3.62
CA THR A 66 -6.28 16.10 -4.26
C THR A 66 -6.80 14.72 -4.68
N VAL A 67 -5.96 13.86 -5.28
CA VAL A 67 -6.35 12.51 -5.69
C VAL A 67 -6.67 11.64 -4.47
N VAL A 68 -5.83 11.70 -3.44
CA VAL A 68 -6.04 10.98 -2.19
C VAL A 68 -7.36 11.38 -1.53
N GLN A 69 -7.64 12.69 -1.43
CA GLN A 69 -8.88 13.20 -0.87
C GLN A 69 -10.10 12.75 -1.69
N ASN A 70 -10.03 12.80 -3.03
CA ASN A 70 -11.11 12.32 -3.88
C ASN A 70 -11.41 10.82 -3.67
N ILE A 71 -10.38 9.98 -3.53
CA ILE A 71 -10.55 8.54 -3.25
C ILE A 71 -11.23 8.33 -1.89
N GLN A 72 -10.75 9.00 -0.85
CA GLN A 72 -11.31 8.92 0.50
C GLN A 72 -12.79 9.34 0.53
N GLN A 73 -13.12 10.44 -0.16
CA GLN A 73 -14.50 10.91 -0.28
C GLN A 73 -15.39 9.93 -1.04
N THR A 74 -14.88 9.37 -2.14
CA THR A 74 -15.61 8.39 -2.97
C THR A 74 -15.93 7.13 -2.18
N LEU A 75 -15.00 6.69 -1.32
CA LEU A 75 -15.17 5.50 -0.49
C LEU A 75 -15.84 5.80 0.87
N GLY A 76 -16.14 7.07 1.18
CA GLY A 76 -16.77 7.47 2.43
C GLY A 76 -15.89 7.29 3.67
N VAL A 77 -14.57 7.18 3.51
CA VAL A 77 -13.62 6.95 4.60
C VAL A 77 -13.05 8.29 5.08
N LYS A 78 -13.08 8.53 6.39
CA LYS A 78 -12.34 9.62 7.05
C LYS A 78 -11.13 9.01 7.76
N VAL A 79 -9.95 9.19 7.17
CA VAL A 79 -8.66 8.83 7.78
C VAL A 79 -7.99 10.04 8.44
#